data_AF-A0A1T0A8N8-F1
#
_entry.id   AF-A0A1T0A8N8-F1
#
_cell.length_a   1.000
_cell.length_b   1.000
_cell.length_c   1.000
_cell.angle_alpha   90.00
_cell.angle_beta   90.00
_cell.angle_gamma   90.00
#
_symmetry.space_group_name_H-M   'P 1'
#
loop_
_entity.id
_entity.type
_entity.pdbx_description
1 polymer ?
#
loop_
_entity_poly.entity_id
_entity_poly.type
_entity_poly.pdbx_seq_one_letter_code
_entity_poly.pdbx_strand_id
1 'polypeptide(L)'
;MVVKVWLATQDSAFQDRVLGKTQAELFRNGGLTPKDFANLQLDKNFRPLTLAEIKKIEPLGFDKAFKTAKPISDATFAESLRMAQMTANSTNKAQSMSFRKRNALGQKWVVANISKNVQQTLGAKTGEVWLSDDTLMKMVVHHPEQANMTLFSSVQRILDGATKVVKKDDLNVVYFSQQGKNYIVVVKATKDRKELYLTTIYQADEKEFYRQIKKATQ
;
A
#
# COMPACT_ATOMS: atom_id res chain seq x y z
N MET A 1 6.77 -32.00 -17.14
CA MET A 1 6.72 -31.41 -15.78
C MET A 1 8.08 -30.96 -15.25
N VAL A 2 9.21 -31.48 -15.76
CA VAL A 2 10.58 -31.20 -15.27
C VAL A 2 11.09 -29.78 -15.62
N VAL A 3 10.70 -29.23 -16.78
CA VAL A 3 11.21 -27.94 -17.29
C VAL A 3 10.82 -26.74 -16.42
N LYS A 4 9.65 -26.75 -15.76
CA LYS A 4 9.15 -25.60 -14.99
C LYS A 4 9.69 -25.52 -13.56
N VAL A 5 10.02 -26.67 -12.96
CA VAL A 5 10.78 -26.71 -11.71
C VAL A 5 12.21 -26.18 -11.96
N TRP A 6 12.80 -26.53 -13.10
CA TRP A 6 14.09 -25.97 -13.52
C TRP A 6 14.01 -24.46 -13.79
N LEU A 7 12.94 -23.96 -14.41
CA LEU A 7 12.77 -22.51 -14.62
C LEU A 7 12.75 -21.72 -13.31
N ALA A 8 12.19 -22.31 -12.24
CA ALA A 8 12.18 -21.71 -10.90
C ALA A 8 13.59 -21.55 -10.29
N THR A 9 14.58 -22.35 -10.72
CA THR A 9 15.96 -22.25 -10.22
C THR A 9 16.81 -21.23 -10.99
N GLN A 10 16.32 -20.73 -12.12
CA GLN A 10 17.03 -19.75 -12.94
C GLN A 10 16.95 -18.35 -12.33
N ASP A 11 17.88 -17.47 -12.69
CA ASP A 11 17.87 -16.08 -12.21
C ASP A 11 16.68 -15.27 -12.77
N SER A 12 16.38 -14.16 -12.09
CA SER A 12 15.24 -13.31 -12.45
C SER A 12 15.32 -12.73 -13.87
N ALA A 13 16.52 -12.42 -14.38
CA ALA A 13 16.69 -11.86 -15.72
C ALA A 13 16.42 -12.92 -16.80
N PHE A 14 16.82 -14.17 -16.56
CA PHE A 14 16.51 -15.29 -17.45
C PHE A 14 15.02 -15.61 -17.44
N GLN A 15 14.39 -15.67 -16.27
CA GLN A 15 12.94 -15.88 -16.15
C GLN A 15 12.14 -14.79 -16.88
N ASP A 16 12.53 -13.52 -16.72
CA ASP A 16 11.90 -12.38 -17.42
C ASP A 16 12.03 -12.49 -18.94
N ARG A 17 13.15 -13.02 -19.45
CA ARG A 17 13.39 -13.22 -20.89
C ARG A 17 12.49 -14.32 -21.47
N VAL A 18 12.30 -15.41 -20.74
CA VAL A 18 11.54 -16.59 -21.22
C VAL A 18 10.03 -16.39 -21.07
N LEU A 19 9.57 -15.84 -19.95
CA LEU A 19 8.13 -15.69 -19.65
C LEU A 19 7.59 -14.30 -19.98
N GLY A 20 8.46 -13.30 -20.13
CA GLY A 20 8.07 -11.90 -20.09
C GLY A 20 7.90 -11.40 -18.65
N LYS A 21 8.19 -10.11 -18.42
CA LYS A 21 8.31 -9.50 -17.08
C LYS A 21 7.10 -9.75 -16.18
N THR A 22 5.89 -9.58 -16.71
CA THR A 22 4.65 -9.74 -15.93
C THR A 22 4.45 -11.19 -15.52
N GLN A 23 4.54 -12.14 -16.46
CA GLN A 23 4.36 -13.55 -16.11
C GLN A 23 5.48 -14.07 -15.21
N ALA A 24 6.72 -13.62 -15.40
CA ALA A 24 7.85 -13.95 -14.55
C ALA A 24 7.66 -13.42 -13.11
N GLU A 25 7.13 -12.22 -12.95
CA GLU A 25 6.81 -11.67 -11.63
C GLU A 25 5.69 -12.46 -10.95
N LEU A 26 4.64 -12.82 -11.68
CA LEU A 26 3.57 -13.70 -11.19
C LEU A 26 4.09 -15.08 -10.78
N PHE A 27 5.02 -15.64 -11.56
CA PHE A 27 5.64 -16.92 -11.29
C PHE A 27 6.47 -16.91 -10.00
N ARG A 28 7.24 -15.84 -9.76
CA ARG A 28 8.09 -15.72 -8.56
C ARG A 28 7.29 -15.35 -7.31
N ASN A 29 6.44 -14.35 -7.44
CA ASN A 29 5.87 -13.62 -6.30
C ASN A 29 4.36 -13.85 -6.14
N GLY A 30 3.71 -14.60 -7.04
CA GLY A 30 2.27 -14.86 -6.98
C GLY A 30 1.85 -15.93 -5.97
N GLY A 31 2.80 -16.60 -5.31
CA GLY A 31 2.50 -17.65 -4.34
C GLY A 31 1.87 -18.90 -4.96
N LEU A 32 2.11 -19.14 -6.25
CA LEU A 32 1.72 -20.33 -6.99
C LEU A 32 2.87 -21.33 -7.03
N THR A 33 2.58 -22.63 -7.01
CA THR A 33 3.61 -23.60 -7.33
C THR A 33 3.96 -23.55 -8.83
N PRO A 34 5.16 -23.99 -9.25
CA PRO A 34 5.49 -24.05 -10.67
C PRO A 34 4.51 -24.87 -11.51
N LYS A 35 3.82 -25.84 -10.89
CA LYS A 35 2.78 -26.66 -11.51
C LYS A 35 1.47 -25.88 -11.67
N ASP A 36 1.05 -25.16 -10.63
CA ASP A 36 -0.19 -24.37 -10.68
C ASP A 36 -0.05 -23.21 -11.68
N PHE A 37 1.10 -22.53 -11.65
CA PHE A 37 1.43 -21.53 -12.66
C PHE A 37 1.44 -22.12 -14.08
N ALA A 38 1.86 -23.37 -14.24
CA ALA A 38 1.87 -24.03 -15.55
C ALA A 38 0.47 -24.24 -16.11
N ASN A 39 -0.45 -24.68 -15.25
CA ASN A 39 -1.83 -24.94 -15.59
C ASN A 39 -2.58 -23.64 -15.88
N LEU A 40 -2.15 -22.53 -15.26
CA LEU A 40 -2.71 -21.19 -15.46
C LEU A 40 -2.43 -20.59 -16.85
N GLN A 41 -1.48 -21.14 -17.61
CA GLN A 41 -1.10 -20.60 -18.93
C GLN A 41 -2.02 -21.06 -20.05
N LEU A 42 -2.76 -22.15 -19.87
CA LEU A 42 -3.58 -22.76 -20.92
C LEU A 42 -5.03 -22.85 -20.45
N ASP A 43 -5.96 -22.59 -21.36
CA ASP A 43 -7.38 -22.87 -21.15
C ASP A 43 -7.70 -24.37 -21.34
N LYS A 44 -8.97 -24.75 -21.13
CA LYS A 44 -9.46 -26.13 -21.30
C LYS A 44 -9.31 -26.65 -22.75
N ASN A 45 -9.12 -25.75 -23.71
CA ASN A 45 -8.93 -26.04 -25.12
C ASN A 45 -7.47 -25.93 -25.54
N PHE A 46 -6.53 -25.91 -24.57
CA PHE A 46 -5.09 -25.78 -24.78
C PHE A 46 -4.67 -24.48 -25.49
N ARG A 47 -5.49 -23.43 -25.40
CA ARG A 47 -5.15 -22.10 -25.92
C ARG A 47 -4.42 -21.30 -24.85
N PRO A 48 -3.39 -20.53 -25.23
CA PRO A 48 -2.70 -19.66 -24.30
C PRO A 48 -3.65 -18.58 -23.77
N LEU A 49 -3.75 -18.45 -22.45
CA LEU A 49 -4.53 -17.42 -21.79
C LEU A 49 -3.81 -16.08 -21.84
N THR A 50 -4.56 -15.00 -22.06
CA THR A 50 -4.03 -13.63 -21.97
C THR A 50 -3.81 -13.23 -20.51
N LEU A 51 -2.92 -12.27 -20.25
CA LEU A 51 -2.70 -11.73 -18.90
C LEU A 51 -4.00 -11.25 -18.21
N ALA A 52 -4.92 -10.68 -18.99
CA ALA A 52 -6.22 -10.22 -18.48
C ALA A 52 -7.10 -11.38 -18.01
N GLU A 53 -7.07 -12.52 -18.71
CA GLU A 53 -7.82 -13.72 -18.35
C GLU A 53 -7.16 -14.44 -17.18
N ILE A 54 -5.83 -14.56 -17.19
CA ILE A 54 -5.04 -15.10 -16.07
C ILE A 54 -5.34 -14.29 -14.79
N LYS A 55 -5.40 -12.96 -14.88
CA LYS A 55 -5.75 -12.09 -13.73
C LYS A 55 -7.16 -12.32 -13.20
N LYS A 56 -8.12 -12.69 -14.06
CA LYS A 56 -9.48 -13.04 -13.63
C LYS A 56 -9.53 -14.39 -12.91
N ILE A 57 -8.71 -15.34 -13.33
CA ILE A 57 -8.66 -16.70 -12.74
C ILE A 57 -7.89 -16.68 -11.42
N GLU A 58 -6.76 -15.98 -11.36
CA GLU A 58 -5.88 -15.93 -10.18
C GLU A 58 -5.62 -14.49 -9.70
N PRO A 59 -6.66 -13.77 -9.22
CA PRO A 59 -6.52 -12.39 -8.78
C PRO A 59 -5.59 -12.27 -7.56
N LEU A 60 -5.61 -13.25 -6.65
CA LEU A 60 -4.78 -13.25 -5.45
C LEU A 60 -3.30 -13.41 -5.78
N GLY A 61 -2.95 -14.26 -6.75
CA GLY A 61 -1.58 -14.36 -7.24
C GLY A 61 -1.08 -13.06 -7.87
N PHE A 62 -1.92 -12.32 -8.61
CA PHE A 62 -1.56 -10.99 -9.09
C PHE A 62 -1.39 -9.99 -7.94
N ASP A 63 -2.27 -10.01 -6.94
CA ASP A 63 -2.15 -9.14 -5.76
C ASP A 63 -0.85 -9.37 -5.00
N LYS A 64 -0.44 -10.63 -4.84
CA LYS A 64 0.83 -11.00 -4.21
C LYS A 64 2.02 -10.61 -5.09
N ALA A 65 1.96 -10.91 -6.38
CA ALA A 65 3.07 -10.72 -7.30
C ALA A 65 3.39 -9.26 -7.59
N PHE A 66 2.34 -8.48 -7.83
CA PHE A 66 2.48 -7.07 -8.21
C PHE A 66 2.28 -6.13 -7.04
N LYS A 67 2.10 -6.69 -5.83
CA LYS A 67 1.79 -5.95 -4.61
C LYS A 67 0.64 -4.97 -4.84
N THR A 68 -0.33 -5.32 -5.67
CA THR A 68 -1.42 -4.39 -6.01
C THR A 68 -2.21 -4.14 -4.75
N ALA A 69 -2.17 -2.90 -4.31
CA ALA A 69 -2.99 -2.49 -3.20
C ALA A 69 -4.46 -2.55 -3.64
N LYS A 70 -5.31 -3.10 -2.77
CA LYS A 70 -6.75 -3.22 -3.00
C LYS A 70 -7.40 -1.84 -2.88
N PRO A 71 -8.57 -1.56 -3.48
CA PRO A 71 -9.27 -0.32 -3.16
C PRO A 71 -9.64 -0.28 -1.68
N ILE A 72 -9.66 0.91 -1.06
CA ILE A 72 -10.04 1.04 0.36
C ILE A 72 -11.48 0.57 0.66
N SER A 73 -12.34 0.51 -0.36
CA SER A 73 -13.70 -0.03 -0.28
C SER A 73 -13.74 -1.56 -0.18
N ASP A 74 -12.60 -2.24 -0.31
CA ASP A 74 -12.52 -3.69 -0.19
C ASP A 74 -12.87 -4.17 1.23
N ALA A 75 -13.62 -5.27 1.34
CA ALA A 75 -14.10 -5.80 2.61
C ALA A 75 -12.96 -6.13 3.59
N THR A 76 -11.78 -6.49 3.08
CA THR A 76 -10.60 -6.78 3.92
C THR A 76 -10.09 -5.55 4.69
N PHE A 77 -10.34 -4.34 4.18
CA PHE A 77 -9.97 -3.11 4.88
C PHE A 77 -10.82 -2.91 6.14
N ALA A 78 -12.15 -3.06 6.01
CA ALA A 78 -13.08 -2.92 7.13
C ALA A 78 -12.76 -3.94 8.23
N GLU A 79 -12.47 -5.19 7.87
CA GLU A 79 -12.09 -6.22 8.83
C GLU A 79 -10.76 -5.91 9.52
N SER A 80 -9.76 -5.44 8.76
CA SER A 80 -8.46 -5.05 9.32
C SER A 80 -8.57 -3.85 10.26
N LEU A 81 -9.42 -2.88 9.93
CA LEU A 81 -9.72 -1.73 10.78
C LEU A 81 -10.41 -2.18 12.08
N ARG A 82 -11.41 -3.06 11.99
CA ARG A 82 -12.11 -3.63 13.14
C ARG A 82 -11.15 -4.36 14.08
N MET A 83 -10.29 -5.22 13.53
CA MET A 83 -9.27 -5.94 14.29
C MET A 83 -8.28 -4.98 14.97
N ALA A 84 -7.83 -3.94 14.27
CA ALA A 84 -6.94 -2.93 14.83
C ALA A 84 -7.60 -2.17 15.99
N GLN A 85 -8.88 -1.81 15.87
CA GLN A 85 -9.65 -1.11 16.92
C GLN A 85 -9.88 -2.00 18.15
N MET A 86 -10.29 -3.25 17.96
CA MET A 86 -10.45 -4.22 19.05
C MET A 86 -9.14 -4.40 19.84
N THR A 87 -8.01 -4.35 19.16
CA THR A 87 -6.71 -4.57 19.78
C THR A 87 -6.14 -3.31 20.45
N ALA A 88 -6.41 -2.12 19.90
CA ALA A 88 -5.98 -0.87 20.52
C ALA A 88 -6.57 -0.68 21.94
N ASN A 89 -7.79 -1.16 22.16
CA ASN A 89 -8.43 -1.11 23.48
C ASN A 89 -7.83 -2.08 24.51
N SER A 90 -7.02 -3.05 24.09
CA SER A 90 -6.46 -4.11 24.96
C SER A 90 -4.94 -4.09 25.10
N THR A 91 -4.24 -3.14 24.45
CA THR A 91 -2.78 -3.17 24.30
C THR A 91 -2.12 -1.85 24.70
N ASN A 92 -1.04 -1.88 25.50
CA ASN A 92 -0.25 -0.68 25.80
C ASN A 92 0.73 -0.33 24.66
N LYS A 93 1.27 0.91 24.63
CA LYS A 93 2.20 1.37 23.56
C LYS A 93 3.40 0.45 23.34
N ALA A 94 3.94 -0.18 24.39
CA ALA A 94 5.09 -1.08 24.30
C ALA A 94 4.73 -2.42 23.62
N GLN A 95 3.55 -2.97 23.90
CA GLN A 95 3.05 -4.20 23.28
C GLN A 95 2.62 -4.00 21.82
N SER A 96 2.36 -2.75 21.40
CA SER A 96 1.90 -2.42 20.03
C SER A 96 2.87 -2.83 18.92
N MET A 97 4.19 -2.80 19.15
CA MET A 97 5.19 -3.18 18.15
C MET A 97 5.21 -4.70 17.93
N SER A 98 5.20 -5.47 19.01
CA SER A 98 5.17 -6.93 18.97
C SER A 98 3.82 -7.46 18.47
N PHE A 99 2.74 -6.72 18.73
CA PHE A 99 1.43 -7.01 18.16
C PHE A 99 1.43 -6.81 16.64
N ARG A 100 1.87 -5.64 16.17
CA ARG A 100 1.94 -5.32 14.74
C ARG A 100 2.74 -6.33 13.95
N LYS A 101 3.93 -6.71 14.43
CA LYS A 101 4.77 -7.74 13.78
C LYS A 101 4.11 -9.11 13.68
N ARG A 102 3.23 -9.46 14.64
CA ARG A 102 2.55 -10.77 14.67
C ARG A 102 1.25 -10.79 13.87
N ASN A 103 0.59 -9.66 13.71
CA ASN A 103 -0.78 -9.60 13.19
C ASN A 103 -0.90 -8.86 11.85
N ALA A 104 0.14 -8.15 11.40
CA ALA A 104 0.19 -7.64 10.04
C ALA A 104 0.19 -8.83 9.07
N LEU A 105 -0.84 -8.93 8.25
CA LEU A 105 -1.05 -9.93 7.21
C LEU A 105 -0.40 -9.49 5.88
N GLY A 106 0.29 -8.35 5.86
CA GLY A 106 0.91 -7.77 4.68
C GLY A 106 -0.09 -7.15 3.70
N GLN A 107 -1.33 -6.90 4.15
CA GLN A 107 -2.37 -6.31 3.30
C GLN A 107 -2.06 -4.83 3.02
N LYS A 108 -2.45 -4.37 1.83
CA LYS A 108 -2.25 -3.00 1.37
C LYS A 108 -3.50 -2.52 0.65
N TRP A 109 -3.87 -1.25 0.87
CA TRP A 109 -5.01 -0.61 0.21
C TRP A 109 -4.63 0.74 -0.41
N VAL A 110 -5.11 1.02 -1.62
CA VAL A 110 -4.99 2.34 -2.26
C VAL A 110 -5.92 3.30 -1.53
N VAL A 111 -5.35 4.38 -0.99
CA VAL A 111 -6.10 5.40 -0.23
C VAL A 111 -6.15 6.74 -0.93
N ALA A 112 -5.20 7.02 -1.84
CA ALA A 112 -5.20 8.22 -2.65
C ALA A 112 -4.24 8.12 -3.83
N ASN A 113 -4.28 9.12 -4.70
CA ASN A 113 -3.30 9.42 -5.73
C ASN A 113 -2.78 10.84 -5.54
N ILE A 114 -1.46 11.03 -5.59
CA ILE A 114 -0.82 12.36 -5.48
C ILE A 114 -0.70 13.03 -6.86
N SER A 115 -0.65 14.35 -6.86
CA SER A 115 -0.44 15.11 -8.09
C SER A 115 0.93 14.82 -8.73
N LYS A 116 1.02 14.98 -10.05
CA LYS A 116 2.29 14.79 -10.80
C LYS A 116 3.43 15.65 -10.26
N ASN A 117 3.14 16.85 -9.76
CA ASN A 117 4.15 17.74 -9.17
C ASN A 117 4.76 17.11 -7.90
N VAL A 118 3.93 16.60 -6.99
CA VAL A 118 4.45 15.95 -5.77
C VAL A 118 5.15 14.63 -6.12
N GLN A 119 4.61 13.89 -7.09
CA GLN A 119 5.26 12.68 -7.59
C GLN A 119 6.68 12.97 -8.11
N GLN A 120 6.84 14.03 -8.90
CA GLN A 120 8.16 14.49 -9.39
C GLN A 120 9.06 14.97 -8.25
N THR A 121 8.52 15.71 -7.28
CA THR A 121 9.26 16.17 -6.09
C THR A 121 9.81 15.01 -5.27
N LEU A 122 9.06 13.90 -5.18
CA LEU A 122 9.47 12.66 -4.53
C LEU A 122 10.29 11.74 -5.45
N GLY A 123 10.47 12.07 -6.73
CA GLY A 123 11.09 11.16 -7.72
C GLY A 123 10.38 9.81 -7.81
N ALA A 124 9.10 9.74 -7.49
CA ALA A 124 8.34 8.50 -7.38
C ALA A 124 7.85 8.03 -8.75
N LYS A 125 7.90 6.71 -8.99
CA LYS A 125 7.46 6.10 -10.26
C LYS A 125 5.95 5.97 -10.38
N THR A 126 5.24 6.06 -9.26
CA THR A 126 3.78 6.02 -9.17
C THR A 126 3.28 7.21 -8.36
N GLY A 127 2.04 7.64 -8.62
CA GLY A 127 1.30 8.57 -7.76
C GLY A 127 0.39 7.86 -6.75
N GLU A 128 0.21 6.54 -6.86
CA GLU A 128 -0.68 5.79 -5.99
C GLU A 128 -0.11 5.66 -4.58
N VAL A 129 -0.86 6.14 -3.60
CA VAL A 129 -0.55 6.07 -2.17
C VAL A 129 -1.26 4.90 -1.55
N TRP A 130 -0.48 4.03 -0.92
CA TRP A 130 -0.97 2.82 -0.28
C TRP A 130 -0.96 2.95 1.24
N LEU A 131 -1.90 2.29 1.92
CA LEU A 131 -1.92 2.10 3.35
C LEU A 131 -1.67 0.62 3.63
N SER A 132 -0.63 0.30 4.41
CA SER A 132 -0.43 -1.07 4.90
C SER A 132 -1.24 -1.32 6.16
N ASP A 133 -1.59 -2.58 6.40
CA ASP A 133 -2.18 -3.04 7.65
C ASP A 133 -1.32 -2.72 8.88
N ASP A 134 0.01 -2.87 8.82
CA ASP A 134 0.93 -2.45 9.88
C ASP A 134 0.78 -0.97 10.23
N THR A 135 0.65 -0.12 9.20
CA THR A 135 0.50 1.31 9.39
C THR A 135 -0.89 1.66 9.91
N LEU A 136 -1.94 0.99 9.41
CA LEU A 136 -3.30 1.10 9.93
C LEU A 136 -3.32 0.79 11.43
N MET A 137 -2.76 -0.36 11.84
CA MET A 137 -2.66 -0.75 13.24
C MET A 137 -1.91 0.29 14.07
N LYS A 138 -0.78 0.82 13.54
CA LYS A 138 -0.04 1.90 14.19
C LYS A 138 -0.94 3.13 14.40
N MET A 139 -1.67 3.57 13.38
CA MET A 139 -2.52 4.75 13.48
C MET A 139 -3.66 4.57 14.49
N VAL A 140 -4.30 3.40 14.49
CA VAL A 140 -5.38 3.10 15.44
C VAL A 140 -4.87 3.08 16.89
N VAL A 141 -3.66 2.57 17.15
CA VAL A 141 -3.06 2.61 18.50
C VAL A 141 -2.70 4.04 18.93
N HIS A 142 -2.25 4.89 18.01
CA HIS A 142 -1.83 6.25 18.33
C HIS A 142 -2.99 7.25 18.43
N HIS A 143 -4.03 7.08 17.60
CA HIS A 143 -5.19 7.97 17.50
C HIS A 143 -6.50 7.17 17.32
N PRO A 144 -6.90 6.35 18.32
CA PRO A 144 -8.02 5.41 18.18
C PRO A 144 -9.35 6.10 17.86
N GLU A 145 -9.59 7.27 18.43
CA GLU A 145 -10.84 8.03 18.23
C GLU A 145 -11.00 8.58 16.81
N GLN A 146 -9.89 8.76 16.09
CA GLN A 146 -9.90 9.34 14.74
C GLN A 146 -9.80 8.27 13.65
N ALA A 147 -9.14 7.15 13.93
CA ALA A 147 -8.88 6.10 12.96
C ALA A 147 -10.15 5.28 12.65
N ASN A 148 -10.95 5.80 11.71
CA ASN A 148 -12.19 5.20 11.24
C ASN A 148 -12.29 5.23 9.69
N MET A 149 -13.26 4.50 9.14
CA MET A 149 -13.47 4.40 7.69
C MET A 149 -13.61 5.78 7.03
N THR A 150 -14.35 6.70 7.65
CA THR A 150 -14.58 8.04 7.10
C THR A 150 -13.28 8.83 6.96
N LEU A 151 -12.37 8.75 7.94
CA LEU A 151 -11.06 9.40 7.87
C LEU A 151 -10.25 8.86 6.69
N PHE A 152 -10.15 7.55 6.56
CA PHE A 152 -9.33 6.92 5.52
C PHE A 152 -9.91 7.12 4.12
N SER A 153 -11.23 7.07 3.96
CA SER A 153 -11.90 7.40 2.69
C SER A 153 -11.80 8.88 2.33
N SER A 154 -11.55 9.76 3.30
CA SER A 154 -11.38 11.20 3.06
C SER A 154 -9.95 11.57 2.62
N VAL A 155 -8.98 10.64 2.62
CA VAL A 155 -7.57 10.94 2.35
C VAL A 155 -7.41 11.65 1.00
N GLN A 156 -8.01 11.13 -0.08
CA GLN A 156 -7.94 11.76 -1.41
C GLN A 156 -8.40 13.23 -1.37
N ARG A 157 -9.59 13.48 -0.82
CA ARG A 157 -10.17 14.83 -0.71
C ARG A 157 -9.29 15.78 0.12
N ILE A 158 -8.69 15.26 1.20
CA ILE A 158 -7.79 16.01 2.08
C ILE A 158 -6.50 16.40 1.33
N LEU A 159 -5.91 15.48 0.57
CA LEU A 159 -4.73 15.75 -0.25
C LEU A 159 -5.04 16.75 -1.37
N ASP A 160 -6.18 16.60 -2.04
CA ASP A 160 -6.59 17.48 -3.15
C ASP A 160 -6.84 18.92 -2.70
N GLY A 161 -7.38 19.12 -1.50
CA GLY A 161 -7.52 20.45 -0.90
C GLY A 161 -6.46 20.80 0.12
N ALA A 162 -5.27 20.22 0.02
CA ALA A 162 -4.15 20.64 0.85
C ALA A 162 -3.80 22.10 0.54
N THR A 163 -3.83 22.97 1.55
CA THR A 163 -3.46 24.37 1.43
C THR A 163 -1.94 24.53 1.36
N LYS A 164 -1.20 23.57 1.91
CA LYS A 164 0.27 23.56 1.86
C LYS A 164 0.81 22.13 1.77
N VAL A 165 1.81 21.94 0.91
CA VAL A 165 2.52 20.67 0.73
C VAL A 165 4.01 20.94 0.88
N VAL A 166 4.68 20.20 1.77
CA VAL A 166 6.09 20.43 2.12
C VAL A 166 6.87 19.13 2.04
N LYS A 167 7.99 19.15 1.32
CA LYS A 167 8.97 18.07 1.34
C LYS A 167 9.73 18.13 2.67
N LYS A 168 9.51 17.15 3.55
CA LYS A 168 10.15 17.09 4.88
C LYS A 168 11.56 16.52 4.80
N ASP A 169 11.75 15.53 3.95
CA ASP A 169 13.05 14.93 3.64
C ASP A 169 12.97 14.31 2.24
N ASP A 170 14.01 13.58 1.85
CA ASP A 170 14.05 13.00 0.51
C ASP A 170 12.92 12.05 0.18
N LEU A 171 12.36 11.34 1.16
CA LEU A 171 11.33 10.33 0.95
C LEU A 171 9.95 10.78 1.43
N ASN A 172 9.86 11.82 2.26
CA ASN A 172 8.62 12.19 2.93
C ASN A 172 8.11 13.57 2.48
N VAL A 173 6.82 13.62 2.19
CA VAL A 173 6.05 14.85 1.97
C VAL A 173 4.94 14.93 3.01
N VAL A 174 4.73 16.12 3.53
CA VAL A 174 3.67 16.44 4.48
C VAL A 174 2.67 17.38 3.81
N TYR A 175 1.40 17.01 3.92
CA TYR A 175 0.27 17.79 3.47
C TYR A 175 -0.44 18.39 4.68
N PHE A 176 -0.80 19.66 4.54
CA PHE A 176 -1.57 20.42 5.50
C PHE A 176 -2.86 20.86 4.81
N SER A 177 -4.01 20.50 5.38
CA SER A 177 -5.32 20.76 4.79
C SER A 177 -6.27 21.35 5.82
N GLN A 178 -7.07 22.34 5.41
CA GLN A 178 -8.01 23.09 6.26
C GLN A 178 -9.45 22.99 5.75
N GLN A 179 -9.89 21.78 5.40
CA GLN A 179 -11.26 21.54 4.91
C GLN A 179 -12.26 21.39 6.07
N GLY A 180 -12.51 22.50 6.78
CA GLY A 180 -13.36 22.58 7.98
C GLY A 180 -12.72 22.02 9.26
N LYS A 181 -11.72 21.16 9.11
CA LYS A 181 -10.84 20.64 10.15
C LYS A 181 -9.40 20.72 9.68
N ASN A 182 -8.46 20.83 10.61
CA ASN A 182 -7.03 20.89 10.33
C ASN A 182 -6.48 19.47 10.27
N TYR A 183 -6.09 19.01 9.07
CA TYR A 183 -5.52 17.68 8.86
C TYR A 183 -4.06 17.74 8.49
N ILE A 184 -3.28 16.83 9.08
CA ILE A 184 -1.89 16.59 8.73
C ILE A 184 -1.79 15.19 8.15
N VAL A 185 -1.26 15.09 6.92
CA VAL A 185 -1.06 13.82 6.22
C VAL A 185 0.40 13.69 5.82
N VAL A 186 1.01 12.54 6.08
CA VAL A 186 2.40 12.26 5.72
C VAL A 186 2.44 11.10 4.74
N VAL A 187 2.93 11.38 3.53
CA VAL A 187 3.16 10.39 2.47
C VAL A 187 4.65 10.16 2.33
N LYS A 188 5.05 8.88 2.27
CA LYS A 188 6.43 8.45 2.19
C LYS A 188 6.67 7.57 0.97
N ALA A 189 7.70 7.87 0.19
CA ALA A 189 8.22 7.00 -0.85
C ALA A 189 9.13 5.91 -0.28
N THR A 190 9.14 4.75 -0.92
CA THR A 190 10.15 3.71 -0.67
C THR A 190 11.53 4.15 -1.15
N LYS A 191 12.58 3.52 -0.64
CA LYS A 191 13.97 3.82 -1.03
C LYS A 191 14.21 3.66 -2.54
N ASP A 192 13.55 2.69 -3.16
CA ASP A 192 13.61 2.44 -4.61
C ASP A 192 12.63 3.29 -5.43
N ARG A 193 11.86 4.17 -4.76
CA ARG A 193 10.89 5.12 -5.33
C ARG A 193 9.75 4.47 -6.13
N LYS A 194 9.55 3.16 -5.99
CA LYS A 194 8.52 2.42 -6.73
C LYS A 194 7.14 2.49 -6.08
N GLU A 195 7.09 2.71 -4.77
CA GLU A 195 5.85 2.65 -3.98
C GLU A 195 5.74 3.91 -3.10
N LEU A 196 4.51 4.36 -2.86
CA LEU A 196 4.20 5.44 -1.93
C LEU A 196 3.29 4.92 -0.81
N TYR A 197 3.55 5.34 0.42
CA TYR A 197 2.83 4.91 1.59
C TYR A 197 2.27 6.09 2.39
N LEU A 198 1.00 6.01 2.75
CA LEU A 198 0.42 6.82 3.80
C LEU A 198 1.01 6.34 5.12
N THR A 199 1.75 7.21 5.82
CA THR A 199 2.45 6.85 7.07
C THR A 199 1.80 7.44 8.31
N THR A 200 1.08 8.55 8.16
CA THR A 200 0.37 9.25 9.23
C THR A 200 -0.75 10.08 8.63
N ILE A 201 -1.94 10.03 9.25
CA ILE A 201 -3.05 10.96 9.03
C ILE A 201 -3.73 11.19 10.37
N TYR A 202 -4.00 12.44 10.71
CA TYR A 202 -4.79 12.80 11.88
C TYR A 202 -5.33 14.23 11.76
N GLN A 203 -6.41 14.49 12.47
CA GLN A 203 -6.92 15.82 12.77
C GLN A 203 -6.09 16.41 13.91
N ALA A 204 -5.48 17.56 13.68
CA ALA A 204 -4.77 18.35 14.67
C ALA A 204 -5.64 19.51 15.17
N ASP A 205 -5.39 19.98 16.38
CA ASP A 205 -5.89 21.28 16.80
C ASP A 205 -5.16 22.42 16.08
N GLU A 206 -5.69 23.64 16.14
CA GLU A 206 -5.12 24.80 15.45
C GLU A 206 -3.68 25.10 15.86
N LYS A 207 -3.38 25.02 17.17
CA LYS A 207 -2.05 25.32 17.71
C LYS A 207 -1.03 24.29 17.23
N GLU A 208 -1.36 23.01 17.28
CA GLU A 208 -0.53 21.93 16.77
C GLU A 208 -0.34 22.04 15.26
N PHE A 209 -1.40 22.33 14.51
CA PHE A 209 -1.37 22.45 13.06
C PHE A 209 -0.35 23.49 12.60
N TYR A 210 -0.44 24.72 13.12
CA TYR A 210 0.51 25.77 12.78
C TYR A 210 1.93 25.49 13.29
N ARG A 211 2.06 24.85 14.46
CA ARG A 211 3.37 24.41 14.97
C ARG A 211 4.05 23.43 14.00
N GLN A 212 3.30 22.47 13.47
CA GLN A 212 3.82 21.48 12.51
C GLN A 212 4.14 22.12 11.15
N ILE A 213 3.33 23.07 10.68
CA ILE A 213 3.65 23.85 9.47
C ILE A 213 4.98 24.59 9.63
N LYS A 214 5.17 25.27 10.76
CA LYS A 214 6.40 26.01 11.05
C LYS A 214 7.61 25.08 11.08
N LYS A 215 7.49 23.95 11.80
CA LYS A 215 8.56 22.94 11.90
C LYS A 215 8.91 22.30 10.55
N ALA A 216 7.94 22.11 9.66
CA ALA A 216 8.17 21.52 8.35
C ALA A 216 8.86 22.49 7.36
N THR A 217 8.78 23.80 7.61
CA THR A 217 9.32 24.85 6.72
C THR A 217 10.69 25.37 7.17
N GLN A 218 11.21 24.88 8.30
CA GLN A 218 12.55 25.18 8.82
C GLN A 218 13.53 24.10 8.41
#